data_AF-A0A939Z0N8-F1
#
_entry.id   AF-A0A939Z0N8-F1
#
_cell.length_a   1.000
_cell.length_b   1.000
_cell.length_c   1.000
_cell.angle_alpha   90.00
_cell.angle_beta   90.00
_cell.angle_gamma   90.00
#
_symmetry.space_group_name_H-M   'P 1'
#
loop_
_entity.id
_entity.type
_entity.pdbx_description
1 polymer ?
#
loop_
_entity_poly.entity_id
_entity_poly.type
_entity_poly.pdbx_seq_one_letter_code
_entity_poly.pdbx_strand_id
1 'polypeptide(L)'
;IGMFAFCGDLILSDTIRVTAWIGLLFYAFFPLVILLSVIFPKAVAWATEWVFTLLSRLKLVKDREAAVAKARRHIDEYSGCIKGLLVRKRLCVQIMLLSLVYQAAVHIIPYFVLLAFGGELDWLSCVATALAINSSIAFIPTPGNAGAAEGSFYLVFSRLTSGSVFWAMLFWRFFNYYAWILLGGISFSAMFLGKKPEQKEKMKEEIQEQMEENL
;
A
#
# COMPACT_ATOMS: atom_id res chain seq x y z
N ILE A 1 -16.31 2.67 -7.71
CA ILE A 1 -16.81 3.87 -8.46
C ILE A 1 -18.29 4.10 -8.16
N GLY A 2 -19.20 3.14 -8.41
CA GLY A 2 -20.62 3.29 -8.06
C GLY A 2 -20.91 3.53 -6.57
N MET A 3 -20.20 2.84 -5.67
CA MET A 3 -20.34 3.02 -4.21
C MET A 3 -19.90 4.41 -3.72
N PHE A 4 -18.96 5.05 -4.41
CA PHE A 4 -18.46 6.39 -4.09
C PHE A 4 -19.41 7.50 -4.56
N ALA A 5 -20.08 7.29 -5.70
CA ALA A 5 -21.07 8.22 -6.22
C ALA A 5 -22.38 8.15 -5.41
N PHE A 6 -22.84 6.95 -5.04
CA PHE A 6 -24.12 6.76 -4.37
C PHE A 6 -24.07 7.12 -2.87
N CYS A 7 -22.95 6.90 -2.19
CA CYS A 7 -22.80 7.17 -0.76
C CYS A 7 -22.15 8.53 -0.46
N GLY A 8 -21.57 9.18 -1.49
CA GLY A 8 -20.91 10.48 -1.38
C GLY A 8 -21.85 11.64 -1.07
N ASP A 9 -23.13 11.54 -1.41
CA ASP A 9 -24.11 12.60 -1.18
C ASP A 9 -24.63 12.67 0.27
N LEU A 10 -24.38 11.64 1.09
CA LEU A 10 -24.99 11.53 2.42
C LEU A 10 -24.10 12.06 3.58
N ILE A 11 -22.76 12.08 3.43
CA ILE A 11 -21.84 12.34 4.58
C ILE A 11 -20.59 13.17 4.21
N LEU A 12 -20.15 13.22 2.95
CA LEU A 12 -18.86 13.86 2.59
C LEU A 12 -19.03 15.35 2.20
N SER A 13 -18.34 16.23 2.92
CA SER A 13 -18.09 17.62 2.48
C SER A 13 -17.36 17.63 1.12
N ASP A 14 -17.67 18.61 0.26
CA ASP A 14 -17.11 18.75 -1.09
C ASP A 14 -15.58 18.61 -1.14
N THR A 15 -14.89 19.11 -0.12
CA THR A 15 -13.43 19.02 0.01
C THR A 15 -12.94 17.57 0.09
N ILE A 16 -13.61 16.72 0.87
CA ILE A 16 -13.24 15.31 1.04
C ILE A 16 -13.52 14.52 -0.23
N ARG A 17 -14.58 14.90 -0.96
CA ARG A 17 -14.94 14.28 -2.25
C ARG A 17 -13.88 14.54 -3.30
N VAL A 18 -13.37 15.77 -3.41
CA VAL A 18 -12.29 16.12 -4.35
C VAL A 18 -10.99 15.37 -4.02
N THR A 19 -10.59 15.34 -2.74
CA THR A 19 -9.38 14.59 -2.33
C THR A 19 -9.52 13.08 -2.56
N ALA A 20 -10.72 12.52 -2.41
CA ALA A 20 -10.97 11.11 -2.67
C ALA A 20 -10.86 10.76 -4.16
N TRP A 21 -11.35 11.60 -5.07
CA TRP A 21 -11.19 11.38 -6.52
C TRP A 21 -9.74 11.48 -6.97
N ILE A 22 -8.99 12.46 -6.44
CA ILE A 22 -7.55 12.58 -6.70
C ILE A 22 -6.83 11.33 -6.18
N GLY A 23 -7.12 10.93 -4.93
CA GLY A 23 -6.57 9.73 -4.32
C GLY A 23 -6.89 8.46 -5.12
N LEU A 24 -8.12 8.31 -5.60
CA LEU A 24 -8.53 7.19 -6.44
C LEU A 24 -7.76 7.16 -7.77
N LEU A 25 -7.54 8.32 -8.39
CA LEU A 25 -6.76 8.43 -9.62
C LEU A 25 -5.32 7.95 -9.41
N PHE A 26 -4.66 8.39 -8.33
CA PHE A 26 -3.32 7.90 -7.98
C PHE A 26 -3.31 6.41 -7.62
N TYR A 27 -4.31 5.95 -6.87
CA TYR A 27 -4.44 4.55 -6.48
C TYR A 27 -4.62 3.63 -7.68
N ALA A 28 -5.34 4.07 -8.72
CA ALA A 28 -5.49 3.34 -9.98
C ALA A 28 -4.26 3.48 -10.89
N PHE A 29 -3.55 4.62 -10.84
CA PHE A 29 -2.42 4.92 -11.72
C PHE A 29 -1.27 3.92 -11.53
N PHE A 30 -0.81 3.67 -10.30
CA PHE A 30 0.34 2.80 -10.05
C PHE A 30 0.13 1.33 -10.50
N PRO A 31 -0.96 0.65 -10.12
CA PRO A 31 -1.26 -0.68 -10.62
C PRO A 31 -1.43 -0.72 -12.14
N LEU A 32 -1.96 0.34 -12.74
CA LEU A 32 -2.14 0.43 -14.18
C LEU A 32 -0.79 0.53 -14.89
N VAL A 33 0.14 1.35 -14.40
CA VAL A 33 1.52 1.41 -14.94
C VAL A 33 2.22 0.06 -14.84
N ILE A 34 2.07 -0.64 -13.72
CA ILE A 34 2.61 -2.00 -13.54
C ILE A 34 1.98 -2.97 -14.56
N LEU A 35 0.67 -2.98 -14.69
CA LEU A 35 -0.03 -3.84 -15.64
C LEU A 35 0.38 -3.52 -17.09
N LEU A 36 0.54 -2.24 -17.41
CA LEU A 36 0.97 -1.77 -18.74
C LEU A 36 2.41 -2.17 -19.03
N SER A 37 3.27 -2.24 -18.00
CA SER A 37 4.64 -2.76 -18.10
C SER A 37 4.67 -4.23 -18.49
N VAL A 38 3.70 -5.01 -17.99
CA VAL A 38 3.60 -6.44 -18.27
C VAL A 38 3.04 -6.70 -19.68
N ILE A 39 2.04 -5.92 -20.12
CA ILE A 39 1.37 -6.09 -21.42
C ILE A 39 2.18 -5.48 -22.57
N PHE A 40 2.76 -4.29 -22.36
CA PHE A 40 3.48 -3.51 -23.39
C PHE A 40 4.87 -3.09 -22.91
N PRO A 41 5.83 -4.03 -22.79
CA PRO A 41 7.18 -3.73 -22.31
C PRO A 41 7.90 -2.69 -23.18
N LYS A 42 7.59 -2.62 -24.48
CA LYS A 42 8.14 -1.60 -25.39
C LYS A 42 7.65 -0.17 -25.08
N ALA A 43 6.39 -0.01 -24.70
CA ALA A 43 5.83 1.29 -24.34
C ALA A 43 6.45 1.82 -23.03
N VAL A 44 6.70 0.92 -22.07
CA VAL A 44 7.34 1.27 -20.80
C VAL A 44 8.84 1.50 -20.95
N ALA A 45 9.52 0.74 -21.81
CA ALA A 45 10.91 0.99 -22.19
C ALA A 45 11.10 2.37 -22.84
N TRP A 46 10.16 2.77 -23.71
CA TRP A 46 10.13 4.11 -24.31
C TRP A 46 9.81 5.20 -23.27
N ALA A 47 8.80 4.98 -22.42
CA ALA A 47 8.43 5.94 -21.39
C ALA A 47 9.54 6.15 -20.35
N THR A 48 10.24 5.09 -19.95
CA THR A 48 11.40 5.19 -19.06
C THR A 48 12.54 5.97 -19.70
N GLU A 49 12.90 5.69 -20.96
CA GLU A 49 13.89 6.50 -21.69
C GLU A 49 13.50 7.98 -21.77
N TRP A 50 12.22 8.27 -22.00
CA TRP A 50 11.70 9.63 -22.05
C TRP A 50 11.78 10.34 -20.69
N VAL A 51 11.34 9.68 -19.62
CA VAL A 51 11.41 10.21 -18.24
C VAL A 51 12.86 10.46 -17.83
N PHE A 52 13.77 9.53 -18.12
CA PHE A 52 15.20 9.71 -17.84
C PHE A 52 15.86 10.80 -18.69
N THR A 53 15.34 11.07 -19.90
CA THR A 53 15.77 12.19 -20.74
C THR A 53 15.25 13.54 -20.20
N LEU A 54 14.07 13.56 -19.60
CA LEU A 54 13.54 14.72 -18.88
C LEU A 54 14.30 14.99 -17.57
N LEU A 55 14.58 13.94 -16.79
CA LEU A 55 15.34 14.03 -15.55
C LEU A 55 16.80 14.46 -15.77
N SER A 56 17.42 14.01 -16.88
CA SER A 56 18.78 14.44 -17.23
C SER A 56 18.82 15.90 -17.69
N ARG A 57 17.78 16.39 -18.39
CA ARG A 57 17.63 17.83 -18.69
C ARG A 57 17.44 18.68 -17.43
N LEU A 58 16.89 18.10 -16.37
CA LEU A 58 16.78 18.73 -15.04
C LEU A 58 18.05 18.59 -14.19
N LYS A 59 19.16 18.06 -14.73
CA LYS A 59 20.48 17.88 -14.07
C LYS A 59 20.47 17.07 -12.76
N LEU A 60 19.39 16.33 -12.46
CA LEU A 60 19.27 15.58 -11.20
C LEU A 60 20.07 14.26 -11.16
N VAL A 61 20.58 13.77 -12.29
CA VAL A 61 21.31 12.49 -12.39
C VAL A 61 22.57 12.65 -13.24
N LYS A 62 23.73 12.31 -12.66
CA LYS A 62 25.06 12.47 -13.26
C LYS A 62 25.45 11.31 -14.20
N ASP A 63 24.92 10.09 -13.95
CA ASP A 63 25.15 8.89 -14.77
C ASP A 63 23.84 8.31 -15.34
N ARG A 64 23.48 8.78 -16.54
CA ARG A 64 22.24 8.43 -17.24
C ARG A 64 22.16 6.94 -17.60
N GLU A 65 23.25 6.34 -18.07
CA GLU A 65 23.24 4.95 -18.57
C GLU A 65 23.14 3.92 -17.44
N ALA A 66 23.89 4.10 -16.35
CA ALA A 66 23.85 3.19 -15.21
C ALA A 66 22.48 3.20 -14.51
N ALA A 67 21.86 4.38 -14.35
CA ALA A 67 20.54 4.51 -13.75
C ALA A 67 19.43 3.88 -14.61
N VAL A 68 19.48 4.07 -15.94
CA VAL A 68 18.53 3.47 -16.88
C VAL A 68 18.71 1.95 -16.95
N ALA A 69 19.95 1.45 -16.95
CA ALA A 69 20.22 0.00 -16.97
C ALA A 69 19.72 -0.68 -15.68
N LYS A 70 19.92 -0.05 -14.51
CA LYS A 70 19.43 -0.58 -13.24
C LYS A 70 17.90 -0.57 -13.16
N ALA A 71 17.27 0.52 -13.60
CA ALA A 71 15.81 0.61 -13.66
C ALA A 71 15.20 -0.44 -14.61
N ARG A 72 15.80 -0.64 -15.80
CA ARG A 72 15.36 -1.67 -16.76
C ARG A 72 15.48 -3.08 -16.19
N ARG A 73 16.60 -3.39 -15.53
CA ARG A 73 16.81 -4.69 -14.88
C ARG A 73 15.71 -4.98 -13.86
N HIS A 74 15.38 -4.02 -13.00
CA HIS A 74 14.29 -4.18 -12.03
C HIS A 74 12.92 -4.36 -12.68
N ILE A 75 12.64 -3.61 -13.76
CA ILE A 75 11.38 -3.73 -14.51
C ILE A 75 11.28 -5.08 -15.22
N ASP A 76 12.37 -5.59 -15.80
CA ASP A 76 12.41 -6.88 -16.49
C ASP A 76 12.28 -8.05 -15.52
N GLU A 77 13.00 -8.02 -14.39
CA GLU A 77 12.86 -9.02 -13.32
C GLU A 77 11.41 -9.06 -12.80
N TYR A 78 10.83 -7.89 -12.51
CA TYR A 78 9.46 -7.79 -12.02
C TYR A 78 8.41 -8.25 -13.06
N SER A 79 8.59 -7.86 -14.32
CA SER A 79 7.73 -8.29 -15.43
C SER A 79 7.84 -9.79 -15.68
N GLY A 80 9.03 -10.38 -15.52
CA GLY A 80 9.27 -11.81 -15.58
C GLY A 80 8.51 -12.57 -14.47
N CYS A 81 8.59 -12.08 -13.24
CA CYS A 81 7.84 -12.64 -12.10
C CYS A 81 6.32 -12.58 -12.32
N ILE A 82 5.78 -11.44 -12.76
CA ILE A 82 4.33 -11.31 -13.01
C ILE A 82 3.91 -12.23 -14.15
N LYS A 83 4.67 -12.33 -15.23
CA LYS A 83 4.37 -13.28 -16.32
C LYS A 83 4.36 -14.72 -15.80
N GLY A 84 5.32 -15.11 -14.97
CA GLY A 84 5.35 -16.42 -14.32
C GLY A 84 4.12 -16.68 -13.43
N LEU A 85 3.65 -15.65 -12.72
CA LEU A 85 2.43 -15.72 -11.91
C LEU A 85 1.16 -15.87 -12.77
N LEU A 86 1.07 -15.09 -13.86
CA LEU A 86 -0.08 -15.09 -14.78
C LEU A 86 -0.24 -16.39 -15.57
N VAL A 87 0.85 -17.11 -15.85
CA VAL A 87 0.79 -18.45 -16.46
C VAL A 87 0.00 -19.43 -15.59
N ARG A 88 0.11 -19.32 -14.26
CA ARG A 88 -0.61 -20.16 -13.30
C ARG A 88 -1.95 -19.53 -12.93
N LYS A 89 -2.92 -19.58 -13.88
CA LYS A 89 -4.28 -19.00 -13.72
C LYS A 89 -4.94 -19.34 -12.38
N ARG A 90 -4.82 -20.59 -11.90
CA ARG A 90 -5.39 -21.04 -10.61
C ARG A 90 -4.78 -20.30 -9.41
N LEU A 91 -3.46 -20.13 -9.38
CA LEU A 91 -2.77 -19.41 -8.32
C LEU A 91 -3.13 -17.92 -8.34
N CYS A 92 -3.21 -17.33 -9.53
CA CYS A 92 -3.66 -15.94 -9.71
C CYS A 92 -5.06 -15.72 -9.15
N VAL A 93 -6.03 -16.59 -9.47
CA VAL A 93 -7.40 -16.49 -8.96
C VAL A 93 -7.43 -16.64 -7.43
N GLN A 94 -6.69 -17.59 -6.86
CA GLN A 94 -6.63 -17.77 -5.41
C GLN A 94 -6.07 -16.53 -4.70
N ILE A 95 -4.97 -15.96 -5.20
CA ILE A 95 -4.38 -14.74 -4.64
C ILE A 95 -5.34 -13.57 -4.77
N MET A 96 -6.02 -13.42 -5.90
CA MET A 96 -6.97 -12.34 -6.13
C MET A 96 -8.17 -12.43 -5.17
N LEU A 97 -8.76 -13.63 -5.02
CA LEU A 97 -9.85 -13.86 -4.07
C LEU A 97 -9.41 -13.61 -2.63
N LEU A 98 -8.25 -14.11 -2.24
CA LEU A 98 -7.71 -13.91 -0.89
C LEU A 98 -7.44 -12.42 -0.63
N SER A 99 -6.93 -11.69 -1.61
CA SER A 99 -6.70 -10.25 -1.52
C SER A 99 -8.00 -9.46 -1.37
N LEU A 100 -9.07 -9.87 -2.09
CA LEU A 100 -10.39 -9.25 -1.95
C LEU A 100 -10.99 -9.51 -0.58
N VAL A 101 -10.90 -10.74 -0.07
CA VAL A 101 -11.38 -11.10 1.28
C VAL A 101 -10.60 -10.32 2.34
N TYR A 102 -9.28 -10.24 2.20
CA TYR A 102 -8.42 -9.45 3.09
C TYR A 102 -8.81 -7.98 3.10
N GLN A 103 -8.97 -7.37 1.92
CA GLN A 103 -9.38 -5.97 1.80
C GLN A 103 -10.76 -5.72 2.40
N ALA A 104 -11.73 -6.62 2.17
CA ALA A 104 -13.05 -6.52 2.76
C ALA A 104 -12.98 -6.60 4.30
N ALA A 105 -12.23 -7.56 4.84
CA ALA A 105 -12.06 -7.71 6.28
C ALA A 105 -11.47 -6.44 6.92
N VAL A 106 -10.40 -5.89 6.33
CA VAL A 106 -9.72 -4.66 6.80
C VAL A 106 -10.65 -3.45 6.84
N HIS A 107 -11.52 -3.29 5.84
CA HIS A 107 -12.45 -2.15 5.74
C HIS A 107 -13.70 -2.32 6.60
N ILE A 108 -14.02 -3.54 7.04
CA ILE A 108 -15.14 -3.83 7.95
C ILE A 108 -14.76 -3.61 9.43
N ILE A 109 -13.48 -3.77 9.80
CA ILE A 109 -12.98 -3.51 11.17
C ILE A 109 -13.43 -2.14 11.74
N PRO A 110 -13.25 -0.99 11.05
CA PRO A 110 -13.67 0.30 11.60
C PRO A 110 -15.17 0.36 11.89
N TYR A 111 -16.02 -0.31 11.10
CA TYR A 111 -17.46 -0.38 11.35
C TYR A 111 -17.78 -1.06 12.69
N PHE A 112 -17.18 -2.23 12.95
CA PHE A 112 -17.39 -2.93 14.22
C PHE A 112 -16.88 -2.14 15.42
N VAL A 113 -15.75 -1.43 15.25
CA VAL A 113 -15.22 -0.57 16.30
C VAL A 113 -16.21 0.56 16.60
N LEU A 114 -16.76 1.23 15.59
CA LEU A 114 -17.71 2.33 15.80
C LEU A 114 -19.02 1.87 16.43
N LEU A 115 -19.52 0.71 16.02
CA LEU A 115 -20.71 0.10 16.62
C LEU A 115 -20.48 -0.16 18.12
N ALA A 116 -19.29 -0.64 18.51
CA ALA A 116 -18.93 -0.87 19.91
C ALA A 116 -18.85 0.41 20.76
N PHE A 117 -18.56 1.56 20.14
CA PHE A 117 -18.52 2.88 20.80
C PHE A 117 -19.83 3.68 20.65
N GLY A 118 -20.92 3.04 20.25
CA GLY A 118 -22.27 3.63 20.23
C GLY A 118 -22.60 4.44 18.98
N GLY A 119 -21.89 4.24 17.86
CA GLY A 119 -22.23 4.87 16.59
C GLY A 119 -23.41 4.17 15.90
N GLU A 120 -24.50 4.89 15.67
CA GLU A 120 -25.61 4.44 14.82
C GLU A 120 -25.34 4.85 13.38
N LEU A 121 -24.61 4.01 12.63
CA LEU A 121 -24.39 4.25 11.21
C LEU A 121 -24.64 2.98 10.40
N ASP A 122 -25.24 3.14 9.23
CA ASP A 122 -25.37 2.05 8.27
C ASP A 122 -23.98 1.54 7.83
N TRP A 123 -23.85 0.22 7.73
CA TRP A 123 -22.57 -0.44 7.48
C TRP A 123 -21.97 -0.05 6.13
N LEU A 124 -22.82 0.17 5.11
CA LEU A 124 -22.39 0.63 3.78
C LEU A 124 -21.78 2.02 3.84
N SER A 125 -22.39 2.92 4.61
CA SER A 125 -21.92 4.29 4.77
C SER A 125 -20.57 4.35 5.49
N CYS A 126 -20.38 3.48 6.49
CA CYS A 126 -19.10 3.37 7.19
C CYS A 126 -17.99 2.85 6.26
N VAL A 127 -18.26 1.78 5.50
CA VAL A 127 -17.28 1.19 4.57
C VAL A 127 -16.94 2.16 3.44
N ALA A 128 -17.93 2.86 2.88
CA ALA A 128 -17.71 3.88 1.86
C ALA A 128 -16.83 5.02 2.37
N THR A 129 -17.07 5.49 3.59
CA THR A 129 -16.27 6.55 4.19
C THR A 129 -14.85 6.09 4.50
N ALA A 130 -14.67 4.88 5.03
CA ALA A 130 -13.35 4.29 5.25
C ALA A 130 -12.56 4.15 3.95
N LEU A 131 -13.22 3.73 2.86
CA LEU A 131 -12.59 3.61 1.54
C LEU A 131 -12.21 4.99 0.95
N ALA A 132 -13.04 6.02 1.19
CA ALA A 132 -12.75 7.39 0.78
C ALA A 132 -11.55 7.98 1.51
N ILE A 133 -11.48 7.74 2.82
CA ILE A 133 -10.33 8.12 3.64
C ILE A 133 -9.08 7.40 3.13
N ASN A 134 -9.14 6.08 2.96
CA ASN A 134 -7.98 5.28 2.54
C ASN A 134 -7.45 5.71 1.16
N SER A 135 -8.36 6.03 0.23
CA SER A 135 -7.99 6.57 -1.08
C SER A 135 -7.35 7.96 -0.96
N SER A 136 -7.88 8.82 -0.08
CA SER A 136 -7.39 10.19 0.13
C SER A 136 -6.05 10.25 0.87
N ILE A 137 -5.64 9.21 1.61
CA ILE A 137 -4.34 9.22 2.31
C ILE A 137 -3.25 8.50 1.51
N ALA A 138 -3.60 7.80 0.45
CA ALA A 138 -2.68 6.99 -0.35
C ALA A 138 -1.56 7.80 -1.03
N PHE A 139 -1.73 9.10 -1.20
CA PHE A 139 -0.73 9.98 -1.81
C PHE A 139 0.26 10.59 -0.80
N ILE A 140 0.10 10.33 0.50
CA ILE A 140 0.94 10.94 1.53
C ILE A 140 2.16 10.02 1.77
N PRO A 141 3.39 10.48 1.53
CA PRO A 141 4.60 9.64 1.61
C PRO A 141 5.03 9.33 3.05
N THR A 142 4.12 9.42 4.02
CA THR A 142 4.40 9.07 5.42
C THR A 142 4.50 7.55 5.56
N PRO A 143 5.57 7.03 6.18
CA PRO A 143 5.67 5.59 6.47
C PRO A 143 4.44 5.15 7.28
N GLY A 144 3.61 4.28 6.69
CA GLY A 144 2.41 3.73 7.32
C GLY A 144 1.16 4.62 7.30
N ASN A 145 1.14 5.73 6.54
CA ASN A 145 0.01 6.69 6.51
C ASN A 145 -0.40 7.18 7.92
N ALA A 146 0.52 7.10 8.89
CA ALA A 146 0.35 7.57 10.26
C ALA A 146 0.25 9.11 10.25
N GLY A 147 -0.65 9.67 11.03
CA GLY A 147 -1.01 11.10 10.97
C GLY A 147 -2.13 11.43 9.98
N ALA A 148 -1.99 11.07 8.70
CA ALA A 148 -3.03 11.33 7.71
C ALA A 148 -4.31 10.53 7.98
N ALA A 149 -4.19 9.21 8.19
CA ALA A 149 -5.34 8.37 8.49
C ALA A 149 -5.99 8.72 9.85
N GLU A 150 -5.17 9.13 10.81
CA GLU A 150 -5.65 9.55 12.14
C GLU A 150 -6.44 10.86 12.06
N GLY A 151 -5.90 11.86 11.36
CA GLY A 151 -6.56 13.14 11.16
C GLY A 151 -7.88 12.99 10.40
N SER A 152 -7.90 12.19 9.32
CA SER A 152 -9.12 11.94 8.57
C SER A 152 -10.16 11.14 9.37
N PHE A 153 -9.74 10.17 10.17
CA PHE A 153 -10.64 9.43 11.06
C PHE A 153 -11.22 10.37 12.11
N TYR A 154 -10.39 11.21 12.73
CA TYR A 154 -10.86 12.17 13.74
C TYR A 154 -11.86 13.16 13.14
N LEU A 155 -11.60 13.72 11.96
CA LEU A 155 -12.50 14.69 11.30
C LEU A 155 -13.86 14.09 10.92
N VAL A 156 -13.88 12.83 10.50
CA VAL A 156 -15.12 12.15 10.10
C VAL A 156 -15.87 11.66 11.33
N PHE A 157 -15.19 10.97 12.25
CA PHE A 157 -15.87 10.31 13.36
C PHE A 157 -16.18 11.23 14.53
N SER A 158 -15.47 12.34 14.73
CA SER A 158 -15.89 13.39 15.67
C SER A 158 -17.24 14.01 15.33
N ARG A 159 -17.68 13.93 14.07
CA ARG A 159 -19.01 14.38 13.65
C ARG A 159 -20.09 13.32 13.84
N LEU A 160 -19.70 12.06 14.02
CA LEU A 160 -20.61 10.90 14.01
C LEU A 160 -20.82 10.27 15.38
N THR A 161 -19.96 10.55 16.37
CA THR A 161 -20.09 10.01 17.73
C THR A 161 -19.76 11.08 18.78
N SER A 162 -20.58 11.13 19.82
CA SER A 162 -20.38 11.94 21.04
C SER A 162 -19.48 11.24 22.07
N GLY A 163 -19.06 10.01 21.81
CA GLY A 163 -18.13 9.24 22.63
C GLY A 163 -16.65 9.56 22.35
N SER A 164 -15.76 8.90 23.07
CA SER A 164 -14.31 9.11 22.96
C SER A 164 -13.73 8.56 21.65
N VAL A 165 -13.81 9.36 20.57
CA VAL A 165 -13.25 9.11 19.23
C VAL A 165 -11.80 8.61 19.27
N PHE A 166 -11.03 9.09 20.24
CA PHE A 166 -9.64 8.67 20.48
C PHE A 166 -9.51 7.16 20.71
N TRP A 167 -10.37 6.57 21.55
CA TRP A 167 -10.32 5.14 21.85
C TRP A 167 -10.74 4.30 20.65
N ALA A 168 -11.81 4.71 19.94
CA ALA A 168 -12.23 4.05 18.71
C ALA A 168 -11.11 4.05 17.65
N MET A 169 -10.43 5.18 17.48
CA MET A 169 -9.29 5.28 16.56
C MET A 169 -8.12 4.36 16.98
N LEU A 170 -7.80 4.31 18.27
CA LEU A 170 -6.72 3.47 18.78
C LEU A 170 -6.99 1.98 18.56
N PHE A 171 -8.22 1.53 18.82
CA PHE A 171 -8.63 0.16 18.55
C PHE A 171 -8.61 -0.17 17.05
N TRP A 172 -9.09 0.75 16.21
CA TRP A 172 -9.00 0.59 14.76
C TRP A 172 -7.55 0.43 14.30
N ARG A 173 -6.63 1.30 14.77
CA ARG A 173 -5.19 1.21 14.46
C ARG A 173 -4.53 -0.05 15.01
N PHE A 174 -4.94 -0.50 16.19
CA PHE A 174 -4.43 -1.74 16.77
C PHE A 174 -4.73 -2.94 15.87
N PHE A 175 -5.98 -3.12 15.46
CA PHE A 175 -6.35 -4.25 14.61
C PHE A 175 -5.89 -4.11 13.16
N ASN A 176 -5.84 -2.91 12.60
CA ASN A 176 -5.46 -2.72 11.21
C ASN A 176 -3.96 -2.56 10.96
N TYR A 177 -3.16 -2.20 11.96
CA TYR A 177 -1.75 -1.88 11.75
C TYR A 177 -0.83 -2.52 12.78
N TYR A 178 -1.06 -2.25 14.07
CA TYR A 178 -0.13 -2.72 15.11
C TYR A 178 -0.13 -4.24 15.29
N ALA A 179 -1.28 -4.90 15.14
CA ALA A 179 -1.38 -6.36 15.18
C ALA A 179 -0.50 -7.02 14.10
N TRP A 180 -0.51 -6.49 12.88
CA TRP A 180 0.31 -7.00 11.77
C TRP A 180 1.80 -6.80 12.00
N ILE A 181 2.19 -5.65 12.58
CA ILE A 181 3.59 -5.41 12.96
C ILE A 181 4.05 -6.42 14.01
N LEU A 182 3.22 -6.69 15.02
CA LEU A 182 3.55 -7.68 16.05
C LEU A 182 3.69 -9.08 15.46
N LEU A 183 2.73 -9.52 14.63
CA LEU A 183 2.80 -10.82 13.96
C LEU A 183 4.03 -10.92 13.04
N GLY A 184 4.35 -9.85 12.31
CA GLY A 184 5.55 -9.78 11.47
C GLY A 184 6.84 -9.86 12.29
N GLY A 185 6.91 -9.12 13.40
CA GLY A 185 8.05 -9.12 14.32
C GLY A 185 8.27 -10.47 15.01
N ILE A 186 7.18 -11.14 15.43
CA ILE A 186 7.23 -12.50 15.97
C ILE A 186 7.71 -13.49 14.91
N SER A 187 7.16 -13.41 13.69
CA SER A 187 7.56 -14.30 12.59
C SER A 187 9.04 -14.12 12.22
N PHE A 188 9.50 -12.87 12.17
CA PHE A 188 10.90 -12.54 11.92
C PHE A 188 11.80 -13.05 13.04
N SER A 189 11.43 -12.81 14.30
CA SER A 189 12.20 -13.28 15.45
C SER A 189 12.27 -14.80 15.48
N ALA A 190 11.16 -15.51 15.23
CA ALA A 190 11.12 -16.96 15.13
C ALA A 190 12.02 -17.50 14.03
N MET A 191 12.08 -16.84 12.87
CA MET A 191 12.99 -17.20 11.78
C MET A 191 14.47 -16.96 12.16
N PHE A 192 14.77 -15.88 12.88
CA PHE A 192 16.13 -15.58 13.36
C PHE A 192 16.62 -16.52 14.47
N LEU A 193 15.72 -16.93 15.36
CA LEU A 193 15.97 -17.88 16.43
C LEU A 193 16.05 -19.33 15.91
N GLY A 194 15.32 -19.67 14.83
CA GLY A 194 15.30 -20.98 14.21
C GLY A 194 16.43 -21.29 13.21
N LYS A 195 17.30 -20.32 12.87
CA LYS A 195 18.46 -20.56 11.98
C LYS A 195 19.49 -21.48 12.68
N LYS A 196 19.76 -22.64 12.06
CA LYS A 196 20.85 -23.55 12.44
C LYS A 196 22.20 -22.80 12.46
N PRO A 197 23.14 -23.15 13.37
CA PRO A 197 24.41 -22.44 13.54
C PRO A 197 25.21 -22.31 12.23
N GLU A 198 25.17 -23.33 11.37
CA GLU A 198 25.84 -23.36 10.06
C GLU A 198 25.36 -22.25 9.08
N GLN A 199 24.10 -21.83 9.16
CA GLN A 199 23.58 -20.72 8.34
C GLN A 199 23.92 -19.34 8.92
N LYS A 200 24.22 -19.26 10.22
CA LYS A 200 24.68 -18.03 10.86
C LYS A 200 26.16 -17.77 10.55
N GLU A 201 26.94 -18.82 10.38
CA GLU A 201 28.35 -18.75 9.97
C GLU A 201 28.47 -18.25 8.52
N LYS A 202 27.76 -18.88 7.58
CA LYS A 202 27.76 -18.45 6.16
C LYS A 202 27.30 -17.01 5.96
N MET A 203 26.29 -16.58 6.70
CA MET A 203 25.80 -15.19 6.61
C MET A 203 26.79 -14.19 7.23
N LYS A 204 27.59 -14.59 8.23
CA LYS A 204 28.67 -13.75 8.76
C LYS A 204 29.84 -13.67 7.79
N GLU A 205 30.19 -14.78 7.15
CA GLU A 205 31.22 -14.82 6.10
C GLU A 205 30.82 -13.94 4.91
N GLU A 206 29.59 -14.05 4.40
CA GLU A 206 29.07 -13.19 3.31
C GLU A 206 29.08 -11.69 3.67
N ILE A 207 28.73 -11.34 4.92
CA ILE A 207 28.77 -9.94 5.38
C ILE A 207 30.22 -9.44 5.50
N GLN A 208 31.16 -10.32 5.89
CA GLN A 208 32.56 -9.96 6.08
C GLN A 208 33.29 -9.82 4.74
N GLU A 209 33.03 -10.69 3.76
CA GLU A 209 33.49 -10.52 2.37
C GLU A 209 32.95 -9.22 1.76
N GLN A 210 31.67 -8.90 1.96
CA GLN A 210 31.10 -7.64 1.48
C GLN A 210 31.73 -6.40 2.15
N MET A 211 32.23 -6.52 3.38
CA MET A 211 32.94 -5.42 4.04
C MET A 211 34.38 -5.26 3.54
N GLU A 212 35.07 -6.35 3.23
CA GLU A 212 36.44 -6.33 2.68
C GLU A 212 36.48 -5.89 1.22
N GLU A 213 35.45 -6.22 0.42
CA GLU A 213 35.37 -5.80 -0.98
C GLU A 213 35.03 -4.30 -1.15
N ASN A 214 34.50 -3.67 -0.09
CA ASN A 214 34.13 -2.24 -0.07
C ASN A 214 35.16 -1.34 0.65
N LEU A 215 36.32 -1.87 1.07
CA LEU A 215 37.42 -1.14 1.71
C LEU A 215 38.61 -0.96 0.77
#